data_AF-A0A0P0NMS4-F1
#
_entry.id   AF-A0A0P0NMS4-F1
#
_cell.length_a   1.000
_cell.length_b   1.000
_cell.length_c   1.000
_cell.angle_alpha   90.00
_cell.angle_beta   90.00
_cell.angle_gamma   90.00
#
_symmetry.space_group_name_H-M   'P 1'
#
loop_
_entity.id
_entity.type
_entity.pdbx_description
1 polymer ?
#
loop_
_entity_poly.entity_id
_entity_poly.type
_entity_poly.pdbx_seq_one_letter_code
_entity_poly.pdbx_strand_id
1 'polypeptide(L)'
;MIQTFQIKSAGLMMGALFFMASCSTNKYAATNKIYKDQATGFAEIIKSTPPVKQSKETLDPTMQDWIGSVNFGMRRPNFVILHHTAQDSLNQTVKTFLNKKAEVSAHYVIGRDGKVVQMVNEYLRSNHAGVGKWGNDTDLNSSSIGIELDNNGKEKFADAQINSLVTLLGVLKKKYNIPAANFIGHSDVAPRRKVDPLNFPWKVLAKKGFGLWYDEVLKMPPVDFNTELALRAIGYNVTNVSSAIVAFKIHFVQTDITPVLTPADKLILFNLYTKYL
;
A
#
# COMPACT_ATOMS: atom_id res chain seq x y z
N MET A 1 86.48 39.10 16.90
CA MET A 1 86.37 38.46 18.23
C MET A 1 84.99 37.83 18.28
N ILE A 2 84.98 36.51 18.39
CA ILE A 2 83.83 35.61 18.21
C ILE A 2 82.98 35.64 19.49
N GLN A 3 81.65 35.72 19.36
CA GLN A 3 80.77 34.95 20.24
C GLN A 3 79.46 34.59 19.54
N THR A 4 79.33 33.29 19.37
CA THR A 4 78.18 32.47 18.98
C THR A 4 77.05 32.55 20.02
N PHE A 5 75.79 32.27 19.63
CA PHE A 5 75.03 31.10 20.11
C PHE A 5 73.57 31.02 19.57
N GLN A 6 73.27 29.83 19.03
CA GLN A 6 72.01 29.06 19.04
C GLN A 6 70.79 29.54 18.25
N ILE A 7 70.64 28.93 17.07
CA ILE A 7 69.37 28.74 16.38
C ILE A 7 68.63 27.57 17.05
N LYS A 8 67.44 27.81 17.62
CA LYS A 8 66.51 26.74 17.97
C LYS A 8 65.59 26.44 16.80
N SER A 9 65.77 25.27 16.21
CA SER A 9 64.88 24.65 15.24
C SER A 9 63.59 24.20 15.93
N ALA A 10 62.48 24.89 15.68
CA ALA A 10 61.15 24.39 15.98
C ALA A 10 60.67 23.57 14.77
N GLY A 11 60.70 22.24 14.91
CA GLY A 11 60.18 21.32 13.90
C GLY A 11 58.68 21.52 13.71
N LEU A 12 58.27 21.89 12.50
CA LEU A 12 56.88 21.91 12.07
C LEU A 12 56.46 20.46 11.82
N MET A 13 55.84 19.81 12.81
CA MET A 13 55.22 18.50 12.62
C MET A 13 54.01 18.68 11.68
N MET A 14 54.20 18.26 10.43
CA MET A 14 53.13 18.17 9.43
C MET A 14 52.20 17.02 9.85
N GLY A 15 51.17 17.33 10.64
CA GLY A 15 50.11 16.39 10.98
C GLY A 15 49.31 16.05 9.73
N ALA A 16 49.55 14.88 9.15
CA ALA A 16 48.73 14.32 8.09
C ALA A 16 47.35 13.97 8.67
N LEU A 17 46.40 14.91 8.56
CA LEU A 17 44.99 14.66 8.75
C LEU A 17 44.52 13.72 7.64
N PHE A 18 44.56 12.41 7.92
CA PHE A 18 43.83 11.42 7.15
C PHE A 18 42.33 11.69 7.29
N PHE A 19 41.77 12.48 6.38
CA PHE A 19 40.33 12.48 6.13
C PHE A 19 39.96 11.10 5.58
N MET A 20 39.60 10.18 6.46
CA MET A 20 38.82 9.01 6.05
C MET A 20 37.43 9.50 5.64
N ALA A 21 37.29 9.89 4.38
CA ALA A 21 36.00 10.05 3.75
C ALA A 21 35.33 8.68 3.72
N SER A 22 34.49 8.41 4.72
CA SER A 22 33.54 7.31 4.68
C SER A 22 32.50 7.65 3.62
N CYS A 23 32.83 7.39 2.36
CA CYS A 23 31.86 7.34 1.28
C CYS A 23 30.99 6.13 1.53
N SER A 24 29.98 6.24 2.39
CA SER A 24 28.90 5.26 2.44
C SER A 24 28.22 5.31 1.07
N THR A 25 28.53 4.35 0.21
CA THR A 25 27.84 4.21 -1.06
C THR A 25 26.37 3.95 -0.72
N ASN A 26 25.48 4.86 -1.14
CA ASN A 26 24.06 4.65 -0.96
C ASN A 26 23.69 3.39 -1.76
N LYS A 27 23.40 2.29 -1.04
CA LYS A 27 23.08 0.96 -1.59
C LYS A 27 21.99 1.01 -2.67
N TYR A 28 21.14 2.03 -2.67
CA TYR A 28 20.03 2.22 -3.61
C TYR A 28 20.25 3.36 -4.62
N ALA A 29 21.48 3.90 -4.75
CA ALA A 29 21.77 5.04 -5.62
C ALA A 29 21.31 4.83 -7.07
N ALA A 30 21.62 3.66 -7.65
CA ALA A 30 21.28 3.32 -9.03
C ALA A 30 19.75 3.26 -9.26
N THR A 31 19.03 2.57 -8.38
CA THR A 31 17.56 2.45 -8.47
C THR A 31 16.86 3.78 -8.16
N ASN A 32 17.40 4.56 -7.23
CA ASN A 32 16.90 5.91 -6.93
C ASN A 32 17.09 6.86 -8.11
N LYS A 33 18.18 6.72 -8.89
CA LYS A 33 18.36 7.48 -10.13
C LYS A 33 17.25 7.14 -11.13
N ILE A 34 16.99 5.85 -11.36
CA ILE A 34 15.92 5.39 -12.26
C ILE A 34 14.56 5.94 -11.83
N TYR A 35 14.24 5.85 -10.52
CA TYR A 35 13.00 6.38 -9.97
C TYR A 35 12.87 7.88 -10.24
N LYS A 36 13.93 8.66 -10.00
CA LYS A 36 13.95 10.11 -10.25
C LYS A 36 13.72 10.42 -11.74
N ASP A 37 14.41 9.72 -12.63
CA ASP A 37 14.27 9.93 -14.07
C ASP A 37 12.82 9.66 -14.53
N GLN A 38 12.18 8.59 -14.03
CA GLN A 38 10.77 8.29 -14.31
C GLN A 38 9.81 9.35 -13.74
N ALA A 39 10.02 9.75 -12.49
CA ALA A 39 9.19 10.77 -11.85
C ALA A 39 9.27 12.13 -12.57
N THR A 40 10.47 12.51 -13.06
CA THR A 40 10.65 13.70 -13.88
C THR A 40 9.84 13.63 -15.17
N GLY A 41 9.88 12.50 -15.89
CA GLY A 41 9.07 12.30 -17.09
C GLY A 41 7.56 12.43 -16.82
N PHE A 42 7.06 11.91 -15.70
CA PHE A 42 5.66 12.11 -15.30
C PHE A 42 5.34 13.57 -14.97
N ALA A 43 6.24 14.28 -14.30
CA ALA A 43 6.05 15.71 -13.99
C ALA A 43 6.00 16.56 -15.27
N GLU A 44 6.82 16.26 -16.28
CA GLU A 44 6.78 16.94 -17.57
C GLU A 44 5.45 16.73 -18.30
N ILE A 45 4.91 15.49 -18.29
CA ILE A 45 3.58 15.20 -18.84
C ILE A 45 2.51 16.02 -18.13
N ILE A 46 2.51 16.03 -16.79
CA ILE A 46 1.51 16.76 -15.99
C ILE A 46 1.58 18.28 -16.22
N LYS A 47 2.79 18.82 -16.43
CA LYS A 47 3.00 20.25 -16.66
C LYS A 47 2.64 20.71 -18.08
N SER A 48 2.55 19.78 -19.03
CA SER A 48 2.29 20.10 -20.44
C SER A 48 0.95 20.82 -20.63
N THR A 49 0.98 21.94 -21.36
CA THR A 49 -0.18 22.80 -21.59
C THR A 49 -0.14 23.37 -23.02
N PRO A 50 -1.10 23.04 -23.91
CA PRO A 50 -2.17 22.07 -23.69
C PRO A 50 -1.60 20.64 -23.47
N PRO A 51 -2.35 19.73 -22.85
CA PRO A 51 -1.87 18.39 -22.54
C PRO A 51 -1.44 17.63 -23.80
N VAL A 52 -0.21 17.13 -23.80
CA VAL A 52 0.37 16.39 -24.91
C VAL A 52 -0.14 14.95 -24.93
N LYS A 53 -0.37 14.38 -26.12
CA LYS A 53 -0.91 13.01 -26.32
C LYS A 53 -2.28 12.76 -25.67
N GLN A 54 -3.08 13.81 -25.53
CA GLN A 54 -4.45 13.73 -25.07
C GLN A 54 -5.44 14.27 -26.10
N SER A 55 -5.05 14.35 -27.38
CA SER A 55 -5.96 14.69 -28.48
C SER A 55 -7.03 13.60 -28.63
N LYS A 56 -8.25 14.01 -28.97
CA LYS A 56 -9.35 13.07 -29.20
C LYS A 56 -9.41 12.89 -30.71
N GLU A 57 -8.59 11.96 -31.21
CA GLU A 57 -8.37 11.73 -32.64
C GLU A 57 -9.67 11.42 -33.41
N THR A 58 -10.69 10.90 -32.70
CA THR A 58 -12.01 10.62 -33.26
C THR A 58 -12.93 11.84 -33.38
N LEU A 59 -12.54 12.99 -32.85
CA LEU A 59 -13.30 14.24 -32.91
C LEU A 59 -12.67 15.19 -33.95
N ASP A 60 -13.51 15.93 -34.67
CA ASP A 60 -13.05 16.98 -35.58
C ASP A 60 -12.19 18.01 -34.83
N PRO A 61 -10.98 18.36 -35.30
CA PRO A 61 -10.13 19.36 -34.66
C PRO A 61 -10.77 20.75 -34.55
N THR A 62 -11.66 21.12 -35.47
CA THR A 62 -12.38 22.40 -35.45
C THR A 62 -13.43 22.48 -34.35
N MET A 63 -13.79 21.35 -33.76
CA MET A 63 -14.78 21.22 -32.69
C MET A 63 -14.13 21.10 -31.30
N GLN A 64 -12.82 21.36 -31.17
CA GLN A 64 -12.06 21.11 -29.96
C GLN A 64 -11.20 22.32 -29.55
N ASP A 65 -11.47 22.85 -28.36
CA ASP A 65 -10.63 23.86 -27.71
C ASP A 65 -10.04 23.31 -26.40
N TRP A 66 -8.83 23.76 -26.08
CA TRP A 66 -8.28 23.60 -24.73
C TRP A 66 -8.43 24.92 -23.96
N ILE A 67 -9.11 24.86 -22.81
CA ILE A 67 -9.22 25.97 -21.86
C ILE A 67 -8.84 25.43 -20.48
N GLY A 68 -7.78 25.96 -19.88
CA GLY A 68 -7.31 25.54 -18.56
C GLY A 68 -8.21 26.04 -17.43
N SER A 69 -8.80 25.12 -16.66
CA SER A 69 -9.46 25.45 -15.40
C SER A 69 -8.43 25.66 -14.29
N VAL A 70 -8.65 26.65 -13.42
CA VAL A 70 -7.86 26.85 -12.19
C VAL A 70 -8.33 25.95 -11.03
N ASN A 71 -9.49 25.31 -11.17
CA ASN A 71 -10.12 24.49 -10.14
C ASN A 71 -9.73 23.01 -10.33
N PHE A 72 -8.50 22.64 -9.99
CA PHE A 72 -8.01 21.27 -10.06
C PHE A 72 -7.07 20.92 -8.90
N GLY A 73 -6.82 19.63 -8.71
CA GLY A 73 -5.87 19.12 -7.71
C GLY A 73 -5.33 17.75 -8.10
N MET A 74 -4.38 17.25 -7.32
CA MET A 74 -3.82 15.91 -7.52
C MET A 74 -4.90 14.84 -7.29
N ARG A 75 -4.91 13.81 -8.14
CA ARG A 75 -5.65 12.57 -7.86
C ARG A 75 -5.12 11.97 -6.55
N ARG A 76 -6.03 11.45 -5.73
CA ARG A 76 -5.71 10.92 -4.39
C ARG A 76 -6.25 9.50 -4.25
N PRO A 77 -5.58 8.66 -3.45
CA PRO A 77 -6.10 7.33 -3.13
C PRO A 77 -7.37 7.44 -2.28
N ASN A 78 -8.28 6.50 -2.48
CA ASN A 78 -9.50 6.32 -1.69
C ASN A 78 -9.48 5.02 -0.87
N PHE A 79 -8.49 4.15 -1.09
CA PHE A 79 -8.35 2.87 -0.40
C PHE A 79 -6.94 2.67 0.16
N VAL A 80 -6.83 1.78 1.13
CA VAL A 80 -5.57 1.14 1.53
C VAL A 80 -5.76 -0.36 1.40
N ILE A 81 -4.84 -1.02 0.70
CA ILE A 81 -4.84 -2.48 0.54
C ILE A 81 -3.65 -3.04 1.30
N LEU A 82 -3.96 -3.95 2.23
CA LEU A 82 -2.97 -4.63 3.05
C LEU A 82 -2.58 -5.96 2.42
N HIS A 83 -1.29 -6.26 2.50
CA HIS A 83 -0.66 -7.43 1.93
C HIS A 83 0.28 -8.07 2.95
N HIS A 84 0.53 -9.37 2.81
CA HIS A 84 1.77 -9.96 3.32
C HIS A 84 2.68 -10.31 2.15
N THR A 85 3.99 -10.24 2.37
CA THR A 85 4.97 -10.39 1.29
C THR A 85 5.14 -11.83 0.81
N ALA A 86 4.74 -12.82 1.62
CA ALA A 86 5.06 -14.24 1.42
C ALA A 86 6.57 -14.47 1.28
N GLN A 87 7.36 -13.66 2.00
CA GLN A 87 8.81 -13.66 2.00
C GLN A 87 9.37 -13.64 3.43
N ASP A 88 10.67 -13.90 3.54
CA ASP A 88 11.32 -14.11 4.84
C ASP A 88 12.05 -12.86 5.36
N SER A 89 12.09 -11.77 4.60
CA SER A 89 12.62 -10.50 5.08
C SER A 89 12.25 -9.27 4.25
N LEU A 90 12.20 -8.12 4.92
CA LEU A 90 12.14 -6.79 4.31
C LEU A 90 13.19 -6.59 3.20
N ASN A 91 14.42 -7.09 3.41
CA ASN A 91 15.50 -6.97 2.42
C ASN A 91 15.19 -7.76 1.14
N GLN A 92 14.56 -8.93 1.26
CA GLN A 92 14.11 -9.71 0.10
C GLN A 92 13.01 -8.97 -0.65
N THR A 93 12.04 -8.40 0.07
CA THR A 93 10.92 -7.64 -0.53
C THR A 93 11.41 -6.41 -1.27
N VAL A 94 12.30 -5.63 -0.66
CA VAL A 94 12.92 -4.48 -1.32
C VAL A 94 13.67 -4.91 -2.59
N LYS A 95 14.42 -6.01 -2.56
CA LYS A 95 15.09 -6.53 -3.77
C LYS A 95 14.09 -6.91 -4.86
N THR A 96 12.98 -7.57 -4.52
CA THR A 96 11.91 -7.92 -5.46
C THR A 96 11.30 -6.67 -6.11
N PHE A 97 10.95 -5.65 -5.33
CA PHE A 97 10.31 -4.43 -5.85
C PHE A 97 11.26 -3.53 -6.64
N LEU A 98 12.57 -3.70 -6.49
CA LEU A 98 13.57 -3.02 -7.33
C LEU A 98 13.88 -3.79 -8.63
N ASN A 99 13.42 -5.02 -8.77
CA ASN A 99 13.59 -5.80 -10.00
C ASN A 99 12.49 -5.47 -11.02
N LYS A 100 12.86 -4.79 -12.11
CA LYS A 100 11.90 -4.44 -13.19
C LYS A 100 11.15 -5.64 -13.76
N LYS A 101 11.75 -6.83 -13.78
CA LYS A 101 11.08 -8.05 -14.28
C LYS A 101 9.96 -8.55 -13.38
N ALA A 102 9.93 -8.13 -12.11
CA ALA A 102 8.88 -8.54 -11.17
C ALA A 102 7.56 -7.80 -11.45
N GLU A 103 7.63 -6.59 -12.03
CA GLU A 103 6.47 -5.73 -12.37
C GLU A 103 5.50 -5.45 -11.20
N VAL A 104 5.95 -5.66 -9.96
CA VAL A 104 5.19 -5.44 -8.72
C VAL A 104 5.90 -4.45 -7.82
N SER A 105 5.11 -3.65 -7.10
CA SER A 105 5.60 -2.66 -6.14
C SER A 105 4.50 -2.26 -5.16
N ALA A 106 4.87 -1.83 -3.97
CA ALA A 106 3.97 -1.22 -3.00
C ALA A 106 4.45 0.18 -2.63
N HIS A 107 3.56 1.00 -2.06
CA HIS A 107 3.93 2.31 -1.56
C HIS A 107 4.78 2.19 -0.30
N TYR A 108 4.42 1.25 0.57
CA TYR A 108 5.11 0.99 1.83
C TYR A 108 5.40 -0.48 2.02
N VAL A 109 6.53 -0.77 2.66
CA VAL A 109 6.85 -2.09 3.23
C VAL A 109 7.18 -1.91 4.71
N ILE A 110 6.59 -2.74 5.58
CA ILE A 110 6.83 -2.71 7.03
C ILE A 110 7.53 -4.01 7.44
N GLY A 111 8.76 -3.89 7.93
CA GLY A 111 9.54 -5.01 8.46
C GLY A 111 8.95 -5.60 9.74
N ARG A 112 9.34 -6.84 10.09
CA ARG A 112 8.94 -7.49 11.35
C ARG A 112 9.34 -6.68 12.60
N ASP A 113 10.40 -5.89 12.50
CA ASP A 113 10.89 -4.98 13.54
C ASP A 113 10.12 -3.65 13.62
N GLY A 114 9.10 -3.45 12.77
CA GLY A 114 8.34 -2.20 12.67
C GLY A 114 8.96 -1.16 11.75
N LYS A 115 10.11 -1.43 11.12
CA LYS A 115 10.72 -0.48 10.19
C LYS A 115 9.81 -0.24 8.99
N VAL A 116 9.42 1.02 8.78
CA VAL A 116 8.62 1.44 7.62
C VAL A 116 9.54 1.96 6.52
N VAL A 117 9.40 1.39 5.32
CA VAL A 117 10.12 1.82 4.10
C VAL A 117 9.10 2.29 3.08
N GLN A 118 9.15 3.57 2.71
CA GLN A 118 8.38 4.09 1.58
C GLN A 118 9.15 3.85 0.27
N MET A 119 8.50 3.22 -0.70
CA MET A 119 9.11 2.85 -1.99
C MET A 119 8.51 3.58 -3.18
N VAL A 120 7.24 3.98 -3.11
CA VAL A 120 6.54 4.75 -4.16
C VAL A 120 5.88 5.96 -3.52
N ASN A 121 5.98 7.11 -4.18
CA ASN A 121 5.25 8.33 -3.79
C ASN A 121 3.73 8.05 -3.87
N GLU A 122 2.98 8.42 -2.83
CA GLU A 122 1.53 8.18 -2.70
C GLU A 122 0.67 8.76 -3.84
N TYR A 123 1.20 9.72 -4.62
CA TYR A 123 0.52 10.27 -5.81
C TYR A 123 0.80 9.48 -7.09
N LEU A 124 1.76 8.56 -7.07
CA LEU A 124 2.09 7.68 -8.19
C LEU A 124 1.41 6.34 -7.98
N ARG A 125 0.95 5.72 -9.07
CA ARG A 125 0.41 4.37 -9.05
C ARG A 125 1.51 3.35 -8.71
N SER A 126 1.28 2.50 -7.71
CA SER A 126 2.10 1.31 -7.48
C SER A 126 1.41 0.05 -8.05
N ASN A 127 2.16 -1.02 -8.28
CA ASN A 127 1.66 -2.27 -8.85
C ASN A 127 1.50 -3.34 -7.76
N HIS A 128 0.47 -3.23 -6.91
CA HIS A 128 0.28 -4.12 -5.76
C HIS A 128 -1.01 -4.94 -5.82
N ALA A 129 -2.14 -4.34 -6.20
CA ALA A 129 -3.45 -4.98 -6.27
C ALA A 129 -3.58 -5.92 -7.49
N GLY A 130 -3.01 -5.50 -8.64
CA GLY A 130 -3.17 -6.22 -9.90
C GLY A 130 -4.64 -6.33 -10.34
N VAL A 131 -4.98 -7.40 -11.07
CA VAL A 131 -6.36 -7.63 -11.56
C VAL A 131 -7.28 -8.00 -10.39
N GLY A 132 -8.32 -7.20 -10.18
CA GLY A 132 -9.30 -7.37 -9.10
C GLY A 132 -10.41 -6.33 -9.19
N LYS A 133 -11.33 -6.37 -8.22
CA LYS A 133 -12.42 -5.40 -8.10
C LYS A 133 -12.87 -5.29 -6.66
N TRP A 134 -13.19 -4.07 -6.23
CA TRP A 134 -13.87 -3.81 -4.96
C TRP A 134 -14.98 -2.77 -5.16
N GLY A 135 -16.21 -3.12 -4.78
CA GLY A 135 -17.39 -2.34 -5.13
C GLY A 135 -17.51 -2.23 -6.64
N ASN A 136 -17.43 -1.03 -7.20
CA ASN A 136 -17.41 -0.80 -8.66
C ASN A 136 -16.01 -0.48 -9.23
N ASP A 137 -15.00 -0.33 -8.37
CA ASP A 137 -13.65 0.04 -8.81
C ASP A 137 -12.88 -1.20 -9.27
N THR A 138 -12.32 -1.14 -10.48
CA THR A 138 -11.56 -2.21 -11.14
C THR A 138 -10.07 -1.88 -11.33
N ASP A 139 -9.61 -0.67 -10.99
CA ASP A 139 -8.18 -0.29 -11.06
C ASP A 139 -7.69 0.20 -9.70
N LEU A 140 -7.74 -0.73 -8.74
CA LEU A 140 -7.37 -0.53 -7.35
C LEU A 140 -5.91 -0.08 -7.18
N ASN A 141 -5.01 -0.41 -8.13
CA ASN A 141 -3.65 0.14 -8.12
C ASN A 141 -3.63 1.68 -8.22
N SER A 142 -4.56 2.28 -8.97
CA SER A 142 -4.63 3.73 -9.19
C SER A 142 -5.40 4.45 -8.09
N SER A 143 -6.29 3.76 -7.39
CA SER A 143 -7.16 4.34 -6.36
C SER A 143 -6.76 3.98 -4.93
N SER A 144 -5.62 3.30 -4.73
CA SER A 144 -5.24 2.83 -3.39
C SER A 144 -3.75 2.97 -3.06
N ILE A 145 -3.48 2.92 -1.76
CA ILE A 145 -2.13 2.76 -1.21
C ILE A 145 -1.92 1.28 -0.84
N GLY A 146 -1.04 0.60 -1.56
CA GLY A 146 -0.53 -0.71 -1.17
C GLY A 146 0.48 -0.67 -0.03
N ILE A 147 0.24 -1.46 1.02
CA ILE A 147 1.15 -1.64 2.16
C ILE A 147 1.45 -3.13 2.32
N GLU A 148 2.74 -3.45 2.24
CA GLU A 148 3.26 -4.81 2.37
C GLU A 148 3.84 -5.04 3.76
N LEU A 149 3.36 -6.07 4.44
CA LEU A 149 3.85 -6.49 5.74
C LEU A 149 4.79 -7.68 5.54
N ASP A 150 6.05 -7.51 5.94
CA ASP A 150 7.05 -8.58 5.91
C ASP A 150 6.62 -9.75 6.79
N ASN A 151 6.01 -10.77 6.16
CA ASN A 151 5.41 -11.94 6.78
C ASN A 151 5.28 -13.03 5.70
N ASN A 152 5.63 -14.27 6.05
CA ASN A 152 5.67 -15.39 5.10
C ASN A 152 4.31 -16.09 4.87
N GLY A 153 3.24 -15.57 5.47
CA GLY A 153 1.87 -16.10 5.37
C GLY A 153 1.56 -17.26 6.32
N LYS A 154 2.54 -17.75 7.10
CA LYS A 154 2.39 -18.89 8.01
C LYS A 154 2.49 -18.52 9.48
N GLU A 155 2.98 -17.32 9.77
CA GLU A 155 3.22 -16.83 11.13
C GLU A 155 2.29 -15.68 11.49
N LYS A 156 2.15 -15.41 12.80
CA LYS A 156 1.47 -14.21 13.28
C LYS A 156 2.30 -12.97 12.95
N PHE A 157 1.64 -11.84 12.71
CA PHE A 157 2.30 -10.55 12.55
C PHE A 157 2.90 -10.09 13.88
N ALA A 158 4.12 -9.54 13.83
CA ALA A 158 4.79 -9.04 15.02
C ALA A 158 4.13 -7.76 15.55
N ASP A 159 4.11 -7.57 16.87
CA ASP A 159 3.47 -6.39 17.47
C ASP A 159 4.10 -5.07 17.01
N ALA A 160 5.43 -5.02 16.86
CA ALA A 160 6.15 -3.85 16.36
C ALA A 160 5.71 -3.48 14.93
N GLN A 161 5.45 -4.49 14.09
CA GLN A 161 4.95 -4.34 12.74
C GLN A 161 3.52 -3.80 12.72
N ILE A 162 2.62 -4.35 13.55
CA ILE A 162 1.22 -3.88 13.65
C ILE A 162 1.14 -2.45 14.24
N ASN A 163 1.96 -2.12 15.23
CA ASN A 163 2.01 -0.77 15.82
C ASN A 163 2.43 0.29 14.79
N SER A 164 3.43 -0.05 13.98
CA SER A 164 3.91 0.82 12.91
C SER A 164 2.88 0.98 11.79
N LEU A 165 2.18 -0.11 11.46
CA LEU A 165 1.04 -0.08 10.53
C LEU A 165 -0.05 0.87 11.04
N VAL A 166 -0.54 0.70 12.28
CA VAL A 166 -1.58 1.55 12.87
C VAL A 166 -1.20 3.03 12.82
N THR A 167 0.06 3.34 13.13
CA THR A 167 0.58 4.72 13.06
C THR A 167 0.54 5.27 11.63
N LEU A 168 1.03 4.50 10.66
CA LEU A 168 1.02 4.86 9.24
C LEU A 168 -0.41 5.04 8.71
N LEU A 169 -1.32 4.12 9.03
CA LEU A 169 -2.72 4.21 8.61
C LEU A 169 -3.40 5.46 9.18
N GLY A 170 -3.08 5.86 10.42
CA GLY A 170 -3.60 7.10 11.01
C GLY A 170 -3.22 8.34 10.21
N VAL A 171 -1.95 8.42 9.77
CA VAL A 171 -1.46 9.51 8.91
C VAL A 171 -2.16 9.49 7.56
N LEU A 172 -2.21 8.33 6.89
CA LEU A 172 -2.82 8.16 5.56
C LEU A 172 -4.32 8.50 5.59
N LYS A 173 -5.05 7.95 6.58
CA LYS A 173 -6.48 8.18 6.76
C LYS A 173 -6.79 9.67 6.88
N LYS A 174 -6.06 10.38 7.74
CA LYS A 174 -6.25 11.82 7.94
C LYS A 174 -5.88 12.63 6.70
N LYS A 175 -4.74 12.31 6.08
CA LYS A 175 -4.21 13.06 4.92
C LYS A 175 -5.14 12.97 3.71
N TYR A 176 -5.70 11.79 3.46
CA TYR A 176 -6.50 11.50 2.26
C TYR A 176 -8.00 11.40 2.53
N ASN A 177 -8.44 11.55 3.78
CA ASN A 177 -9.82 11.37 4.22
C ASN A 177 -10.39 10.00 3.81
N ILE A 178 -9.60 8.95 3.99
CA ILE A 178 -9.97 7.59 3.56
C ILE A 178 -11.08 7.04 4.49
N PRO A 179 -12.23 6.61 3.96
CA PRO A 179 -13.30 6.00 4.75
C PRO A 179 -12.81 4.76 5.51
N ALA A 180 -13.37 4.52 6.70
CA ALA A 180 -12.99 3.36 7.52
C ALA A 180 -13.22 2.02 6.79
N ALA A 181 -14.26 1.93 5.95
CA ALA A 181 -14.57 0.74 5.14
C ALA A 181 -13.53 0.44 4.04
N ASN A 182 -12.65 1.39 3.71
CA ASN A 182 -11.74 1.30 2.58
C ASN A 182 -10.32 0.82 2.96
N PHE A 183 -10.15 0.29 4.16
CA PHE A 183 -8.96 -0.43 4.59
C PHE A 183 -9.25 -1.92 4.48
N ILE A 184 -8.75 -2.56 3.42
CA ILE A 184 -9.12 -3.90 2.99
C ILE A 184 -7.90 -4.76 2.72
N GLY A 185 -8.08 -6.07 2.61
CA GLY A 185 -7.04 -7.03 2.25
C GLY A 185 -6.95 -7.25 0.74
N HIS A 186 -5.83 -7.80 0.28
CA HIS A 186 -5.69 -8.20 -1.12
C HIS A 186 -6.62 -9.35 -1.50
N SER A 187 -6.90 -10.26 -0.57
CA SER A 187 -7.88 -11.33 -0.69
C SER A 187 -9.28 -10.80 -0.97
N ASP A 188 -9.64 -9.64 -0.40
CA ASP A 188 -10.93 -8.99 -0.63
C ASP A 188 -11.08 -8.51 -2.07
N VAL A 189 -10.01 -7.90 -2.59
CA VAL A 189 -9.96 -7.30 -3.93
C VAL A 189 -9.81 -8.36 -5.03
N ALA A 190 -9.11 -9.45 -4.76
CA ALA A 190 -8.85 -10.51 -5.73
C ALA A 190 -9.12 -11.93 -5.18
N PRO A 191 -10.37 -12.27 -4.80
CA PRO A 191 -10.70 -13.51 -4.08
C PRO A 191 -10.30 -14.82 -4.77
N ARG A 192 -10.23 -14.83 -6.11
CA ARG A 192 -9.84 -16.01 -6.90
C ARG A 192 -8.33 -16.22 -6.99
N ARG A 193 -7.54 -15.20 -6.69
CA ARG A 193 -6.11 -15.12 -7.03
C ARG A 193 -5.23 -14.91 -5.81
N LYS A 194 -5.78 -14.33 -4.73
CA LYS A 194 -5.02 -13.86 -3.58
C LYS A 194 -5.69 -14.27 -2.29
N VAL A 195 -4.86 -14.58 -1.31
CA VAL A 195 -5.24 -15.00 0.05
C VAL A 195 -4.66 -14.08 1.11
N ASP A 196 -3.75 -13.17 0.72
CA ASP A 196 -3.10 -12.24 1.62
C ASP A 196 -4.04 -11.09 2.04
N PRO A 197 -3.95 -10.61 3.30
CA PRO A 197 -3.08 -11.11 4.36
C PRO A 197 -3.78 -12.20 5.21
N LEU A 198 -3.22 -13.42 5.20
CA LEU A 198 -3.60 -14.51 6.12
C LEU A 198 -3.11 -14.23 7.55
N ASN A 199 -3.84 -14.71 8.57
CA ASN A 199 -3.52 -14.54 10.00
C ASN A 199 -3.42 -13.09 10.49
N PHE A 200 -4.01 -12.14 9.74
CA PHE A 200 -3.92 -10.72 10.05
C PHE A 200 -4.92 -10.32 11.14
N PRO A 201 -4.54 -9.47 12.12
CA PRO A 201 -5.40 -9.12 13.25
C PRO A 201 -6.45 -8.05 12.89
N TRP A 202 -7.36 -8.36 11.96
CA TRP A 202 -8.37 -7.42 11.44
C TRP A 202 -9.23 -6.79 12.54
N LYS A 203 -9.68 -7.57 13.54
CA LYS A 203 -10.44 -7.05 14.68
C LYS A 203 -9.67 -5.98 15.47
N VAL A 204 -8.35 -6.16 15.63
CA VAL A 204 -7.49 -5.17 16.33
C VAL A 204 -7.41 -3.89 15.51
N LEU A 205 -7.24 -4.03 14.20
CA LEU A 205 -7.15 -2.90 13.28
C LEU A 205 -8.46 -2.10 13.22
N ALA A 206 -9.60 -2.79 13.14
CA ALA A 206 -10.92 -2.16 13.13
C ALA A 206 -11.24 -1.44 14.44
N LYS A 207 -10.82 -1.99 15.60
CA LYS A 207 -10.90 -1.30 16.90
C LYS A 207 -10.10 0.01 16.94
N LYS A 208 -9.09 0.16 16.08
CA LYS A 208 -8.31 1.40 15.90
C LYS A 208 -8.88 2.31 14.81
N GLY A 209 -9.99 1.94 14.19
CA GLY A 209 -10.72 2.73 13.20
C GLY A 209 -10.29 2.49 11.74
N PHE A 210 -9.59 1.39 11.44
CA PHE A 210 -9.23 1.02 10.06
C PHE A 210 -9.83 -0.34 9.71
N GLY A 211 -10.78 -0.33 8.77
CA GLY A 211 -11.64 -1.47 8.47
C GLY A 211 -12.94 -1.39 9.27
N LEU A 212 -13.98 -2.06 8.79
CA LEU A 212 -15.20 -2.31 9.56
C LEU A 212 -15.10 -3.66 10.28
N TRP A 213 -15.85 -3.82 11.35
CA TRP A 213 -16.02 -5.08 12.07
C TRP A 213 -17.46 -5.21 12.54
N TYR A 214 -17.93 -6.44 12.70
CA TYR A 214 -19.25 -6.70 13.27
C TYR A 214 -19.27 -6.41 14.78
N ASP A 215 -20.43 -6.11 15.33
CA ASP A 215 -20.59 -5.85 16.78
C ASP A 215 -20.52 -7.15 17.59
N GLU A 216 -20.27 -7.04 18.89
CA GLU A 216 -20.22 -8.21 19.78
C GLU A 216 -21.58 -8.89 19.93
N VAL A 217 -22.66 -8.10 19.86
CA VAL A 217 -24.04 -8.60 19.90
C VAL A 217 -24.60 -8.63 18.49
N LEU A 218 -24.84 -9.83 17.98
CA LEU A 218 -25.29 -10.06 16.61
C LEU A 218 -26.81 -10.24 16.55
N LYS A 219 -27.45 -9.57 15.59
CA LYS A 219 -28.86 -9.72 15.28
C LYS A 219 -29.06 -10.88 14.31
N MET A 220 -30.14 -11.64 14.49
CA MET A 220 -30.49 -12.71 13.57
C MET A 220 -30.81 -12.16 12.16
N PRO A 221 -30.31 -12.79 11.10
CA PRO A 221 -30.71 -12.45 9.74
C PRO A 221 -32.19 -12.76 9.53
N PRO A 222 -32.91 -12.00 8.67
CA PRO A 222 -34.25 -12.37 8.24
C PRO A 222 -34.22 -13.68 7.42
N VAL A 223 -35.36 -14.36 7.33
CA VAL A 223 -35.48 -15.67 6.68
C VAL A 223 -35.08 -15.63 5.21
N ASP A 224 -35.30 -14.50 4.54
CA ASP A 224 -35.00 -14.24 3.13
C ASP A 224 -33.62 -13.61 2.89
N PHE A 225 -32.73 -13.65 3.88
CA PHE A 225 -31.40 -13.03 3.78
C PHE A 225 -30.58 -13.57 2.60
N ASN A 226 -30.38 -12.70 1.60
CA ASN A 226 -29.58 -13.02 0.42
C ASN A 226 -28.08 -12.75 0.68
N THR A 227 -27.34 -13.82 0.94
CA THR A 227 -25.91 -13.76 1.25
C THR A 227 -25.05 -13.28 0.07
N GLU A 228 -25.43 -13.60 -1.17
CA GLU A 228 -24.67 -13.12 -2.34
C GLU A 228 -24.82 -11.61 -2.49
N LEU A 229 -26.04 -11.09 -2.34
CA LEU A 229 -26.29 -9.65 -2.36
C LEU A 229 -25.54 -8.94 -1.24
N ALA A 230 -25.52 -9.52 -0.04
CA ALA A 230 -24.77 -8.96 1.09
C ALA A 230 -23.26 -8.89 0.82
N LEU A 231 -22.66 -9.97 0.28
CA LEU A 231 -21.25 -9.97 -0.14
C LEU A 231 -20.98 -8.89 -1.20
N ARG A 232 -21.87 -8.76 -2.19
CA ARG A 232 -21.77 -7.73 -3.24
C ARG A 232 -21.89 -6.32 -2.67
N ALA A 233 -22.79 -6.10 -1.71
CA ALA A 233 -23.01 -4.81 -1.05
C ALA A 233 -21.80 -4.37 -0.21
N ILE A 234 -21.11 -5.31 0.45
CA ILE A 234 -19.84 -5.04 1.13
C ILE A 234 -18.76 -4.61 0.14
N GLY A 235 -18.74 -5.21 -1.06
CA GLY A 235 -17.84 -4.84 -2.14
C GLY A 235 -17.19 -6.02 -2.86
N TYR A 236 -17.45 -7.27 -2.45
CA TYR A 236 -16.83 -8.44 -3.07
C TYR A 236 -17.28 -8.64 -4.51
N ASN A 237 -16.35 -9.08 -5.36
CA ASN A 237 -16.68 -9.62 -6.67
C ASN A 237 -17.31 -11.02 -6.52
N VAL A 238 -18.62 -11.11 -6.74
CA VAL A 238 -19.40 -12.35 -6.60
C VAL A 238 -19.55 -13.16 -7.89
N THR A 239 -18.84 -12.84 -8.98
CA THR A 239 -18.82 -13.71 -10.19
C THR A 239 -18.44 -15.16 -9.86
N ASN A 240 -17.64 -15.36 -8.80
CA ASN A 240 -17.47 -16.67 -8.16
C ASN A 240 -17.76 -16.53 -6.67
N VAL A 241 -18.98 -16.92 -6.26
CA VAL A 241 -19.46 -16.78 -4.88
C VAL A 241 -18.59 -17.56 -3.89
N SER A 242 -18.14 -18.76 -4.25
CA SER A 242 -17.25 -19.57 -3.39
C SER A 242 -15.96 -18.85 -3.04
N SER A 243 -15.29 -18.21 -3.99
CA SER A 243 -14.09 -17.41 -3.72
C SER A 243 -14.40 -16.17 -2.88
N ALA A 244 -15.53 -15.48 -3.14
CA ALA A 244 -15.95 -14.35 -2.31
C ALA A 244 -16.21 -14.77 -0.85
N ILE A 245 -16.81 -15.94 -0.62
CA ILE A 245 -16.99 -16.52 0.72
C ILE A 245 -15.65 -16.76 1.40
N VAL A 246 -14.68 -17.35 0.69
CA VAL A 246 -13.34 -17.60 1.24
C VAL A 246 -12.66 -16.28 1.64
N ALA A 247 -12.70 -15.25 0.78
CA ALA A 247 -12.11 -13.95 1.09
C ALA A 247 -12.78 -13.27 2.28
N PHE A 248 -14.12 -13.26 2.32
CA PHE A 248 -14.89 -12.79 3.47
C PHE A 248 -14.48 -13.51 4.76
N LYS A 249 -14.31 -14.83 4.70
CA LYS A 249 -13.87 -15.62 5.85
C LYS A 249 -12.45 -15.32 6.27
N ILE A 250 -11.51 -15.12 5.33
CA ILE A 250 -10.13 -14.70 5.64
C ILE A 250 -10.11 -13.38 6.42
N HIS A 251 -10.99 -12.45 6.09
CA HIS A 251 -11.06 -11.15 6.75
C HIS A 251 -11.80 -11.21 8.09
N PHE A 252 -13.04 -11.74 8.12
CA PHE A 252 -13.96 -11.55 9.25
C PHE A 252 -14.17 -12.78 10.15
N VAL A 253 -13.93 -13.99 9.64
CA VAL A 253 -14.19 -15.24 10.39
C VAL A 253 -12.89 -15.85 10.95
N GLN A 254 -11.89 -15.99 10.09
CA GLN A 254 -10.50 -16.39 10.37
C GLN A 254 -10.29 -17.79 10.98
N THR A 255 -11.34 -18.46 11.46
CA THR A 255 -11.27 -19.80 12.07
C THR A 255 -11.61 -20.93 11.10
N ASP A 256 -12.46 -20.66 10.11
CA ASP A 256 -12.83 -21.56 9.03
C ASP A 256 -12.86 -20.75 7.73
N ILE A 257 -12.14 -21.21 6.72
CA ILE A 257 -12.04 -20.56 5.40
C ILE A 257 -12.59 -21.45 4.28
N THR A 258 -13.38 -22.47 4.60
CA THR A 258 -14.07 -23.28 3.59
C THR A 258 -15.05 -22.42 2.77
N PRO A 259 -15.30 -22.75 1.49
CA PRO A 259 -16.10 -21.93 0.57
C PRO A 259 -17.62 -22.00 0.82
N VAL A 260 -18.05 -22.33 2.03
CA VAL A 260 -19.46 -22.50 2.42
C VAL A 260 -19.76 -21.67 3.66
N LEU A 261 -20.80 -20.85 3.63
CA LEU A 261 -21.22 -20.08 4.81
C LEU A 261 -21.98 -20.98 5.80
N THR A 262 -21.42 -21.13 7.01
CA THR A 262 -22.09 -21.73 8.16
C THR A 262 -23.19 -20.79 8.70
N PRO A 263 -24.09 -21.26 9.58
CA PRO A 263 -25.05 -20.37 10.25
C PRO A 263 -24.39 -19.20 10.99
N ALA A 264 -23.23 -19.42 11.62
CA ALA A 264 -22.47 -18.37 12.30
C ALA A 264 -21.91 -17.34 11.31
N ASP A 265 -21.41 -17.79 10.14
CA ASP A 265 -20.89 -16.88 9.11
C ASP A 265 -22.00 -16.00 8.53
N LYS A 266 -23.20 -16.56 8.33
CA LYS A 266 -24.36 -15.79 7.86
C LYS A 266 -24.77 -14.72 8.86
N LEU A 267 -24.67 -15.02 10.16
CA LEU A 267 -24.94 -14.07 11.24
C LEU A 267 -23.92 -12.91 11.19
N ILE A 268 -22.63 -13.22 11.04
CA ILE A 268 -21.58 -12.21 10.89
C ILE A 268 -21.82 -11.37 9.63
N LEU A 269 -22.06 -12.02 8.48
CA LEU A 269 -22.28 -11.36 7.20
C LEU A 269 -23.47 -10.38 7.27
N PHE A 270 -24.58 -10.79 7.89
CA PHE A 270 -25.76 -9.96 8.08
C PHE A 270 -25.48 -8.71 8.92
N ASN A 271 -24.78 -8.86 10.04
CA ASN A 271 -24.48 -7.72 10.91
C ASN A 271 -23.38 -6.82 10.33
N LEU A 272 -22.55 -7.35 9.45
CA LEU A 272 -21.52 -6.56 8.78
C LEU A 272 -22.08 -5.78 7.58
N TYR A 273 -22.81 -6.41 6.66
CA TYR A 273 -23.24 -5.72 5.42
C TYR A 273 -24.15 -4.51 5.71
N THR A 274 -24.93 -4.55 6.78
CA THR A 274 -25.76 -3.40 7.20
C THR A 274 -24.95 -2.16 7.56
N LYS A 275 -23.67 -2.32 7.92
CA LYS A 275 -22.74 -1.20 8.17
C LYS A 275 -22.14 -0.61 6.89
N TYR A 276 -22.35 -1.25 5.74
CA TYR A 276 -21.94 -0.80 4.41
C TYR A 276 -23.09 -0.15 3.62
N LEU A 277 -24.31 -0.12 4.19
CA LEU A 277 -25.48 0.53 3.61
C LEU A 277 -25.54 2.02 3.94
#